data_AF-A0A9N8Z8I1-F1
#
_entry.id   AF-A0A9N8Z8I1-F1
#
_cell.length_a   1.000
_cell.length_b   1.000
_cell.length_c   1.000
_cell.angle_alpha   90.00
_cell.angle_beta   90.00
_cell.angle_gamma   90.00
#
_symmetry.space_group_name_H-M   'P 1'
#
loop_
_entity.id
_entity.type
_entity.pdbx_description
1 polymer ?
#
loop_
_entity_poly.entity_id
_entity_poly.type
_entity_poly.pdbx_seq_one_letter_code
_entity_poly.pdbx_strand_id
1 'polypeptide(L)'
;MTKKNEPIAFSSKIIDSLKSYTLRHLENETNTKIFIDYESLNITIRPKNSKSDIGTARYQIEEMLKIYYRRKYENSIALRREKNREQREIRQLIDRSIENYKDIIY
;
A
#
# COMPACT_ATOMS: atom_id res chain seq x y z
N MET A 1 8.65 -21.47 18.94
CA MET A 1 7.68 -21.25 17.85
C MET A 1 6.36 -20.74 18.44
N THR A 2 6.17 -19.43 18.61
CA THR A 2 4.95 -18.88 19.24
C THR A 2 4.66 -17.44 18.78
N LYS A 3 4.62 -17.18 17.47
CA LYS A 3 4.12 -15.89 16.91
C LYS A 3 2.61 -15.89 16.60
N LYS A 4 1.88 -16.94 16.99
CA LYS A 4 0.50 -17.16 16.51
C LYS A 4 -0.49 -16.07 16.98
N ASN A 5 -0.19 -15.36 18.07
CA ASN A 5 -1.12 -14.39 18.67
C ASN A 5 -0.58 -12.96 18.74
N GLU A 6 0.56 -12.66 18.12
CA GLU A 6 1.09 -11.29 18.14
C GLU A 6 0.21 -10.37 17.28
N PRO A 7 -0.09 -9.13 17.72
CA PRO A 7 -0.77 -8.16 16.88
C PRO A 7 0.05 -7.86 15.61
N ILE A 8 -0.64 -7.67 14.49
CA ILE A 8 -0.05 -7.27 13.21
C ILE A 8 -0.16 -5.75 13.09
N ALA A 9 0.94 -5.05 13.21
CA ALA A 9 0.97 -3.59 13.07
C ALA A 9 0.72 -3.16 11.61
N PHE A 10 0.00 -2.06 11.42
CA PHE A 10 -0.29 -1.50 10.10
C PHE A 10 -0.28 0.04 10.10
N SER A 11 -0.38 0.65 8.92
CA SER A 11 -0.53 2.12 8.78
C SER A 11 -1.97 2.50 8.50
N SER A 12 -2.47 3.58 9.12
CA SER A 12 -3.88 4.02 9.04
C SER A 12 -4.48 4.06 7.63
N LYS A 13 -3.66 4.37 6.62
CA LYS A 13 -4.07 4.48 5.21
C LYS A 13 -4.35 3.16 4.50
N ILE A 14 -4.09 2.01 5.15
CA ILE A 14 -4.26 0.68 4.55
C ILE A 14 -5.69 0.17 4.66
N ILE A 15 -6.48 0.71 5.60
CA ILE A 15 -7.78 0.12 5.96
C ILE A 15 -8.84 0.35 4.89
N ASP A 16 -8.84 1.51 4.26
CA ASP A 16 -9.73 1.76 3.11
C ASP A 16 -9.49 0.73 1.98
N SER A 17 -8.25 0.20 1.91
CA SER A 17 -7.85 -0.82 0.95
C SER A 17 -8.18 -2.24 1.43
N LEU A 18 -8.13 -2.51 2.74
CA LEU A 18 -8.63 -3.73 3.39
C LEU A 18 -10.15 -3.64 3.54
N LYS A 19 -10.88 -3.60 2.42
CA LYS A 19 -12.34 -3.55 2.44
C LYS A 19 -12.90 -4.65 3.35
N SER A 20 -13.91 -4.28 4.13
CA SER A 20 -14.68 -5.18 5.02
C SER A 20 -15.05 -6.53 4.38
N TYR A 21 -15.34 -6.54 3.07
CA TYR A 21 -15.67 -7.74 2.30
C TYR A 21 -14.52 -8.78 2.31
N THR A 22 -13.28 -8.33 2.08
CA THR A 22 -12.11 -9.21 2.01
C THR A 22 -11.81 -9.84 3.36
N LEU A 23 -11.92 -9.06 4.45
CA LEU A 23 -11.70 -9.56 5.80
C LEU A 23 -12.80 -10.52 6.25
N ARG A 24 -14.07 -10.24 5.91
CA ARG A 24 -15.19 -11.14 6.22
C ARG A 24 -15.07 -12.48 5.50
N HIS A 25 -14.62 -12.49 4.24
CA HIS A 25 -14.32 -13.73 3.53
C HIS A 25 -13.23 -14.53 4.25
N LEU A 26 -12.13 -13.86 4.61
CA LEU A 26 -11.01 -14.48 5.33
C LEU A 26 -11.43 -15.05 6.70
N GLU A 27 -12.24 -14.31 7.46
CA GLU A 27 -12.82 -14.76 8.73
C GLU A 27 -13.64 -16.05 8.59
N ASN A 28 -14.31 -16.24 7.46
CA ASN A 28 -15.14 -17.41 7.19
C ASN A 28 -14.28 -18.59 6.73
N GLU A 29 -13.37 -18.36 5.79
CA GLU A 29 -12.48 -19.37 5.23
C GLU A 29 -11.55 -19.98 6.29
N THR A 30 -11.00 -19.15 7.16
CA THR A 30 -10.08 -19.59 8.23
C THR A 30 -10.78 -19.88 9.54
N ASN A 31 -12.10 -19.65 9.60
CA ASN A 31 -12.90 -19.74 10.82
C ASN A 31 -12.29 -18.93 11.99
N THR A 32 -11.80 -17.73 11.68
CA THR A 32 -11.22 -16.79 12.65
C THR A 32 -12.08 -15.54 12.80
N LYS A 33 -11.77 -14.72 13.79
CA LYS A 33 -12.31 -13.39 13.99
C LYS A 33 -11.18 -12.37 13.93
N ILE A 34 -11.29 -11.38 13.06
CA ILE A 34 -10.28 -10.37 12.81
C ILE A 34 -10.76 -9.06 13.43
N PHE A 35 -9.97 -8.53 14.34
CA PHE A 35 -10.21 -7.27 15.01
C PHE A 35 -9.19 -6.26 14.55
N ILE A 36 -9.64 -5.05 14.27
CA ILE A 36 -8.78 -3.94 13.91
C ILE A 36 -8.92 -2.89 15.00
N ASP A 37 -7.80 -2.59 15.63
CA ASP A 37 -7.65 -1.44 16.51
C ASP A 37 -7.12 -0.25 15.70
N TYR A 38 -7.95 0.77 15.56
CA TYR A 38 -7.65 1.99 14.82
C TYR A 38 -6.82 3.00 15.61
N GLU A 39 -6.85 2.92 16.95
CA GLU A 39 -6.06 3.80 17.82
C GLU A 39 -4.63 3.30 17.88
N SER A 40 -4.46 2.00 18.14
CA SER A 40 -3.15 1.36 18.24
C SER A 40 -2.58 0.93 16.88
N LEU A 41 -3.35 1.06 15.80
CA LEU A 41 -3.00 0.61 14.45
C LEU A 41 -2.54 -0.85 14.39
N ASN A 42 -3.30 -1.74 15.03
CA ASN A 42 -2.99 -3.17 15.15
C ASN A 42 -4.15 -4.07 14.72
N ILE A 43 -3.84 -5.14 13.99
CA ILE A 43 -4.79 -6.21 13.66
C ILE A 43 -4.55 -7.38 14.61
N THR A 44 -5.61 -7.80 15.29
CA THR A 44 -5.60 -8.99 16.15
C THR A 44 -6.47 -10.07 15.55
N ILE A 45 -5.95 -11.29 15.44
CA ILE A 45 -6.69 -12.45 14.94
C ILE A 45 -6.98 -13.37 16.12
N ARG A 46 -8.25 -13.73 16.30
CA ARG A 46 -8.69 -14.67 17.34
C ARG A 46 -9.33 -15.90 16.70
N PRO A 47 -9.13 -17.10 17.27
CA PRO A 47 -9.86 -18.28 16.84
C PRO A 47 -11.34 -18.16 17.21
N LYS A 48 -12.26 -18.65 16.36
CA LYS A 48 -13.67 -18.84 16.74
C LYS A 48 -13.87 -20.15 17.49
N ASN A 49 -13.14 -21.21 17.12
CA ASN A 49 -13.17 -22.52 17.78
C ASN A 49 -11.86 -23.30 17.53
N SER A 50 -11.80 -24.56 17.94
CA SER A 50 -10.62 -25.43 17.79
C SER A 50 -10.18 -25.72 16.35
N LYS A 51 -11.06 -25.50 15.35
CA LYS A 51 -10.77 -25.68 13.92
C LYS A 51 -10.26 -24.40 13.25
N SER A 52 -10.02 -23.33 14.00
CA SER A 52 -9.58 -22.05 13.42
C SER A 52 -8.15 -22.14 12.91
N ASP A 53 -7.90 -21.66 11.70
CA ASP A 53 -6.56 -21.55 11.13
C ASP A 53 -6.04 -20.10 11.22
N ILE A 54 -5.52 -19.76 12.40
CA ILE A 54 -4.90 -18.46 12.65
C ILE A 54 -3.66 -18.26 11.76
N GLY A 55 -2.94 -19.33 11.41
CA GLY A 55 -1.71 -19.25 10.64
C GLY A 55 -1.99 -18.74 9.23
N THR A 56 -2.97 -19.35 8.56
CA THR A 56 -3.41 -18.94 7.22
C THR A 56 -4.01 -17.54 7.24
N ALA A 57 -4.86 -17.23 8.22
CA ALA A 57 -5.43 -15.88 8.36
C ALA A 57 -4.34 -14.81 8.50
N ARG A 58 -3.35 -15.07 9.35
CA ARG A 58 -2.21 -14.17 9.55
C ARG A 58 -1.42 -13.97 8.28
N TYR A 59 -1.04 -15.08 7.62
CA TYR A 59 -0.25 -15.04 6.40
C TYR A 59 -0.94 -14.22 5.31
N GLN A 60 -2.24 -14.44 5.08
CA GLN A 60 -2.97 -13.68 4.07
C GLN A 60 -3.06 -12.18 4.40
N ILE A 61 -3.27 -11.81 5.67
CA ILE A 61 -3.27 -10.39 6.08
C ILE A 61 -1.88 -9.77 5.85
N GLU A 62 -0.81 -10.45 6.25
CA GLU A 62 0.57 -9.96 6.06
C GLU A 62 0.89 -9.79 4.56
N GLU A 63 0.47 -10.71 3.69
CA GLU A 63 0.63 -10.58 2.24
C GLU A 63 -0.18 -9.41 1.66
N MET A 64 -1.42 -9.21 2.10
CA MET A 64 -2.21 -8.04 1.69
C MET A 64 -1.52 -6.73 2.07
N LEU A 65 -0.96 -6.65 3.29
CA LEU A 65 -0.21 -5.48 3.74
C LEU A 65 1.05 -5.26 2.88
N LYS A 66 1.82 -6.31 2.61
CA LYS A 66 3.02 -6.23 1.74
C LYS A 66 2.68 -5.73 0.34
N ILE A 67 1.62 -6.27 -0.28
CA ILE A 67 1.18 -5.85 -1.62
C ILE A 67 0.81 -4.38 -1.62
N TYR A 68 0.08 -3.90 -0.60
CA TYR A 68 -0.26 -2.49 -0.49
C TYR A 68 0.98 -1.61 -0.39
N TYR A 69 1.91 -1.93 0.52
CA TYR A 69 3.12 -1.12 0.70
C TYR A 69 3.97 -1.09 -0.56
N ARG A 70 4.08 -2.22 -1.26
CA ARG A 70 4.76 -2.32 -2.54
C ARG A 70 4.12 -1.43 -3.60
N ARG A 71 2.80 -1.53 -3.81
CA ARG A 71 2.08 -0.69 -4.77
C ARG A 71 2.21 0.80 -4.46
N LYS A 72 2.13 1.18 -3.18
CA LYS A 72 2.32 2.57 -2.74
C LYS A 72 3.72 3.08 -3.06
N TYR A 73 4.73 2.24 -2.83
CA TYR A 73 6.12 2.56 -3.17
C TYR A 73 6.31 2.71 -4.69
N GLU A 74 5.81 1.76 -5.48
CA GLU A 74 5.85 1.81 -6.95
C GLU A 74 5.13 3.05 -7.50
N ASN A 75 3.95 3.39 -6.98
CA ASN A 75 3.22 4.61 -7.37
C ASN A 75 4.02 5.88 -7.04
N SER A 76 4.72 5.92 -5.91
CA SER A 76 5.56 7.06 -5.54
C SER A 76 6.75 7.24 -6.49
N ILE A 77 7.32 6.13 -6.98
CA ILE A 77 8.38 6.15 -7.99
C ILE A 77 7.81 6.60 -9.34
N ALA A 78 6.65 6.08 -9.74
CA ALA A 78 6.00 6.48 -10.98
C ALA A 78 5.74 7.99 -11.01
N LEU A 79 5.16 8.55 -9.94
CA LEU A 79 4.93 9.99 -9.79
C LEU A 79 6.22 10.81 -9.88
N ARG A 80 7.32 10.33 -9.26
CA ARG A 80 8.63 11.00 -9.36
C ARG A 80 9.18 10.98 -10.78
N ARG A 81 9.02 9.87 -11.51
CA ARG A 81 9.46 9.74 -12.90
C ARG A 81 8.69 10.68 -13.81
N GLU A 82 7.37 10.79 -13.62
CA GLU A 82 6.50 11.68 -14.38
C GLU A 82 6.87 13.15 -14.16
N LYS A 83 7.00 13.59 -12.90
CA LYS A 83 7.45 14.96 -12.59
C LYS A 83 8.82 15.30 -13.18
N ASN A 84 9.76 14.37 -13.12
CA ASN A 84 11.09 14.57 -13.70
C ASN A 84 11.04 14.65 -15.24
N ARG A 85 10.11 13.94 -15.88
CA ARG A 85 9.89 14.00 -17.33
C ARG A 85 9.30 15.36 -17.72
N GLU A 86 8.24 15.81 -17.04
CA GLU A 86 7.63 17.13 -17.26
C GLU A 86 8.67 18.26 -17.11
N GLN A 87 9.50 18.22 -16.06
CA GLN A 87 10.57 19.20 -15.87
C GLN A 87 11.58 19.22 -17.02
N ARG A 88 11.91 18.07 -17.61
CA ARG A 88 12.81 18.00 -18.77
C ARG A 88 12.17 18.58 -20.02
N GLU A 89 10.89 18.26 -20.25
CA GLU A 89 10.14 18.80 -21.40
C GLU A 89 10.05 20.34 -21.31
N ILE A 90 9.75 20.89 -20.12
CA ILE A 90 9.74 22.34 -19.88
C ILE A 90 11.11 22.97 -20.14
N ARG A 91 12.20 22.37 -19.65
CA ARG A 91 13.55 22.89 -19.90
C ARG A 91 13.88 22.92 -21.39
N GLN A 92 13.58 21.85 -22.13
CA GLN A 92 13.81 21.81 -23.58
C GLN A 92 13.00 22.87 -24.33
N LEU A 93 11.77 23.17 -23.90
CA LEU A 93 10.96 24.23 -24.48
C LEU A 93 11.55 25.62 -24.21
N ILE A 94 12.05 25.86 -22.99
CA ILE A 94 12.74 27.10 -22.64
C ILE A 94 14.00 27.26 -23.48
N ASP A 95 14.84 26.21 -23.56
CA ASP A 95 16.10 26.24 -24.31
C ASP A 95 15.87 26.54 -25.79
N ARG A 96 14.90 25.85 -26.44
CA ARG A 96 14.53 26.14 -27.84
C ARG A 96 13.97 27.55 -28.02
N SER A 97 13.18 28.04 -27.07
CA SER A 97 12.64 29.39 -27.14
C SER A 97 13.76 30.42 -27.07
N ILE A 98 14.76 30.22 -26.19
CA ILE A 98 15.95 31.07 -26.09
C ILE A 98 16.75 31.04 -27.40
N GLU A 99 16.96 29.87 -28.00
CA GLU A 99 17.63 29.74 -29.30
C GLU A 99 16.88 30.50 -30.40
N ASN A 100 15.57 30.27 -30.54
CA ASN A 100 14.75 30.98 -31.52
C ASN A 100 14.77 32.51 -31.33
N TYR A 101 14.77 32.99 -30.08
CA TYR A 101 14.88 34.44 -29.82
C TYR A 101 16.25 35.01 -30.19
N LYS A 102 17.34 34.24 -30.03
CA LYS A 102 18.67 34.66 -30.47
C LYS A 102 18.75 34.79 -31.99
N ASP A 103 18.13 33.87 -32.72
CA ASP A 103 18.07 33.89 -34.19
C ASP A 103 17.21 35.03 -34.76
N ILE A 104 16.33 35.65 -33.95
CA ILE A 104 15.52 36.80 -34.36
C ILE A 104 16.24 38.13 -34.12
N ILE A 105 17.14 38.18 -33.12
CA ILE A 105 17.84 39.41 -32.70
C ILE A 105 19.16 39.61 -33.46
N TYR A 106 19.72 38.55 -34.07
CA TYR A 106 20.92 38.57 -34.91
C TYR A 106 20.58 38.34 -36.37
#